data_AF-A0A954PC39-F1
#
_entry.id   AF-A0A954PC39-F1
#
_cell.length_a   1.000
_cell.length_b   1.000
_cell.length_c   1.000
_cell.angle_alpha   90.00
_cell.angle_beta   90.00
_cell.angle_gamma   90.00
#
_symmetry.space_group_name_H-M   'P 1'
#
loop_
_entity.id
_entity.type
_entity.pdbx_description
1 polymer ?
#
loop_
_entity_poly.entity_id
_entity_poly.type
_entity_poly.pdbx_seq_one_letter_code
_entity_poly.pdbx_strand_id
1 'polypeptide(L)'
;MARTSKSPSRKVPTSTNKGKKSGEELLDSASNSITTSNSITAGEIRVLKIFRQYLMTPGRMLCLSNVGIDSMQAVLRKMIEAGLIVPDDFKGAYSLTRSGYEAMNRIG
;
A
#
# COMPACT_ATOMS: atom_id res chain seq x y z
N MET A 1 -59.82 -22.05 15.59
CA MET A 1 -59.21 -23.08 16.47
C MET A 1 -58.09 -23.72 15.65
N ALA A 2 -56.80 -23.81 16.00
CA ALA A 2 -56.02 -23.73 17.24
C ALA A 2 -54.64 -23.08 16.91
N ARG A 3 -54.05 -22.23 17.78
CA ARG A 3 -52.88 -22.53 18.66
C ARG A 3 -51.89 -23.51 17.99
N THR A 4 -50.62 -23.16 17.75
CA THR A 4 -49.58 -23.11 18.79
C THR A 4 -48.36 -22.25 18.43
N SER A 5 -47.94 -21.47 19.41
CA SER A 5 -46.63 -20.86 19.62
C SER A 5 -45.57 -21.87 20.09
N LYS A 6 -44.32 -21.77 19.59
CA LYS A 6 -43.13 -22.27 20.30
C LYS A 6 -41.82 -21.65 19.76
N SER A 7 -41.14 -20.89 20.61
CA SER A 7 -39.76 -20.40 20.43
C SER A 7 -38.73 -21.54 20.57
N PRO A 8 -37.45 -21.34 20.18
CA PRO A 8 -36.49 -20.94 21.21
C PRO A 8 -35.37 -19.99 20.76
N SER A 9 -34.95 -19.17 21.72
CA SER A 9 -33.71 -18.41 21.79
C SER A 9 -32.47 -19.23 21.42
N ARG A 10 -31.56 -18.65 20.64
CA ARG A 10 -30.16 -19.08 20.61
C ARG A 10 -29.27 -17.91 21.03
N LYS A 11 -28.90 -17.91 22.32
CA LYS A 11 -27.78 -17.13 22.84
C LYS A 11 -26.50 -17.76 22.31
N VAL A 12 -25.61 -16.96 21.74
CA VAL A 12 -24.18 -17.29 21.63
C VAL A 12 -23.39 -15.99 21.71
N PRO A 13 -22.81 -15.70 22.88
CA PRO A 13 -21.54 -15.02 22.91
C PRO A 13 -20.60 -15.80 23.83
N THR A 14 -19.51 -16.33 23.27
CA THR A 14 -18.22 -16.54 23.96
C THR A 14 -17.28 -17.24 23.00
N SER A 15 -16.31 -16.52 22.46
CA SER A 15 -15.01 -17.09 22.17
C SER A 15 -13.97 -16.28 22.93
N THR A 16 -13.79 -16.71 24.17
CA THR A 16 -12.59 -16.49 24.97
C THR A 16 -11.43 -17.13 24.23
N ASN A 17 -10.42 -16.37 23.83
CA ASN A 17 -9.11 -16.94 23.55
C ASN A 17 -8.04 -16.20 24.35
N LYS A 18 -7.80 -16.76 25.54
CA LYS A 18 -6.72 -16.43 26.47
C LYS A 18 -5.49 -17.23 26.03
N GLY A 19 -4.74 -16.71 25.07
CA GLY A 19 -3.45 -17.24 24.63
C GLY A 19 -2.31 -16.44 25.25
N LYS A 20 -1.90 -16.84 26.45
CA LYS A 20 -0.70 -16.36 27.14
C LYS A 20 0.49 -17.16 26.58
N LYS A 21 1.48 -16.50 25.98
CA LYS A 21 2.82 -17.09 25.80
C LYS A 21 3.88 -16.01 25.97
N SER A 22 4.40 -15.96 27.20
CA SER A 22 5.73 -15.45 27.52
C SER A 22 6.78 -16.35 26.88
N GLY A 23 7.85 -15.75 26.41
CA GLY A 23 9.03 -16.42 25.85
C GLY A 23 9.99 -15.38 25.31
N GLU A 24 10.96 -15.06 26.15
CA GLU A 24 12.08 -14.14 25.96
C GLU A 24 12.98 -14.40 24.73
N GLU A 25 13.58 -13.29 24.28
CA GLU A 25 14.80 -13.10 23.48
C GLU A 25 15.28 -14.20 22.52
N LEU A 26 15.24 -13.86 21.23
CA LEU A 26 16.40 -14.06 20.35
C LEU A 26 16.50 -12.87 19.39
N LEU A 27 17.74 -12.40 19.28
CA LEU A 27 18.14 -11.12 18.72
C LEU A 27 18.36 -11.28 17.21
N ASP A 28 17.36 -10.98 16.39
CA ASP A 28 17.60 -10.80 14.96
C ASP A 28 18.08 -9.37 14.70
N SER A 29 19.36 -9.19 15.03
CA SER A 29 20.19 -8.12 14.49
C SER A 29 20.39 -8.39 12.99
N ALA A 30 19.67 -7.66 12.14
CA ALA A 30 20.19 -7.05 10.90
C ALA A 30 19.05 -6.67 9.94
N SER A 31 18.50 -5.47 10.14
CA SER A 31 18.48 -4.49 9.04
C SER A 31 18.55 -3.11 9.67
N ASN A 32 19.78 -2.79 10.07
CA ASN A 32 20.21 -1.43 10.32
C ASN A 32 19.86 -0.51 9.13
N SER A 33 19.72 0.76 9.50
CA SER A 33 19.67 1.96 8.65
C SER A 33 18.25 2.34 8.24
N ILE A 34 17.60 3.27 8.95
CA ILE A 34 17.92 4.70 8.79
C ILE A 34 18.38 4.95 7.34
N THR A 35 17.45 5.08 6.42
CA THR A 35 17.72 5.81 5.18
C THR A 35 16.70 6.93 5.06
N THR A 36 16.75 7.81 6.05
CA THR A 36 16.65 9.27 5.85
C THR A 36 17.81 9.74 4.96
N SER A 37 17.90 9.22 3.74
CA SER A 37 18.72 9.72 2.66
C SER A 37 17.84 9.74 1.42
N ASN A 38 17.14 10.88 1.26
CA ASN A 38 16.29 11.35 0.15
C ASN A 38 16.89 11.15 -1.26
N SER A 39 17.27 9.92 -1.60
CA SER A 39 17.91 9.56 -2.85
C SER A 39 16.96 8.63 -3.60
N ILE A 40 16.13 9.26 -4.43
CA ILE A 40 15.25 8.56 -5.34
C ILE A 40 16.09 7.69 -6.28
N THR A 41 15.72 6.41 -6.38
CA THR A 41 16.42 5.41 -7.18
C THR A 41 16.12 5.58 -8.67
N ALA A 42 16.98 5.06 -9.55
CA ALA A 42 16.77 5.14 -11.01
C ALA A 42 15.42 4.54 -11.48
N GLY A 43 14.90 3.52 -10.78
CA GLY A 43 13.58 2.96 -11.04
C GLY A 43 12.44 3.94 -10.72
N GLU A 44 12.53 4.59 -9.56
CA GLU A 44 11.54 5.59 -9.12
C GLU A 44 11.58 6.83 -10.03
N ILE A 45 12.77 7.25 -10.47
CA ILE A 45 12.94 8.31 -11.48
C ILE A 45 12.19 7.95 -12.76
N ARG A 46 12.30 6.71 -13.26
CA ARG A 46 11.61 6.28 -14.48
C ARG A 46 10.11 6.38 -14.31
N VAL A 47 9.57 5.91 -13.19
CA VAL A 47 8.13 6.00 -12.88
C VAL A 47 7.68 7.46 -12.83
N LEU A 48 8.38 8.33 -12.10
CA LEU A 48 8.04 9.75 -11.98
C LEU A 48 8.15 10.49 -13.32
N LYS A 49 9.10 10.12 -14.19
CA LYS A 49 9.19 10.64 -15.56
C LYS A 49 7.98 10.26 -16.41
N ILE A 50 7.43 9.06 -16.24
CA ILE A 50 6.18 8.65 -16.91
C ILE A 50 5.03 9.55 -16.44
N PHE A 51 4.84 9.73 -15.14
CA PHE A 51 3.83 10.65 -14.61
C PHE A 51 3.98 12.07 -15.16
N ARG A 52 5.21 12.57 -15.27
CA ARG A 52 5.50 13.89 -15.84
C ARG A 52 5.19 13.97 -17.33
N GLN A 53 5.52 12.93 -18.10
CA GLN A 53 5.23 12.86 -19.53
C GLN A 53 3.73 12.97 -19.81
N TYR A 54 2.90 12.40 -18.94
CA TYR A 54 1.45 12.50 -19.01
C TYR A 54 0.86 13.70 -18.25
N LEU A 55 1.70 14.64 -17.77
CA LEU A 55 1.30 15.84 -17.04
C LEU A 55 0.36 15.54 -15.85
N MET A 56 0.61 14.44 -15.15
CA MET A 56 -0.24 14.02 -14.03
C MET A 56 -0.12 14.99 -12.85
N THR A 57 -1.26 15.34 -12.28
CA THR A 57 -1.37 16.11 -11.04
C THR A 57 -1.73 15.17 -9.88
N PRO A 58 -1.53 15.59 -8.62
CA PRO A 58 -2.00 14.82 -7.47
C PRO A 58 -3.49 14.46 -7.61
N GLY A 59 -3.83 13.22 -7.28
CA GLY A 59 -5.20 12.70 -7.37
C GLY A 59 -5.71 12.41 -8.78
N ARG A 60 -4.89 12.55 -9.83
CA ARG A 60 -5.19 12.00 -11.16
C ARG A 60 -4.52 10.65 -11.32
N MET A 61 -5.30 9.68 -11.79
CA MET A 61 -4.84 8.32 -12.02
C MET A 61 -4.15 8.17 -13.37
N LEU A 62 -3.08 7.40 -13.37
CA LEU A 62 -2.39 6.95 -14.56
C LEU A 62 -2.40 5.43 -14.62
N CYS A 63 -3.01 4.88 -15.67
CA CYS A 63 -3.00 3.46 -15.95
C CYS A 63 -1.68 3.07 -16.62
N LEU A 64 -0.85 2.29 -15.94
CA LEU A 64 0.44 1.83 -16.48
C LEU A 64 0.27 0.54 -17.32
N SER A 65 -0.79 0.42 -18.13
CA SER A 65 -1.28 -0.88 -18.60
C SER A 65 -0.48 -1.56 -19.72
N ASN A 66 0.38 -0.85 -20.46
CA ASN A 66 0.81 -1.38 -21.75
C ASN A 66 2.16 -2.11 -21.79
N VAL A 67 3.20 -1.72 -21.05
CA VAL A 67 4.47 -2.47 -21.09
C VAL A 67 5.30 -2.11 -19.84
N GLY A 68 5.51 -3.07 -18.93
CA GLY A 68 6.53 -2.94 -17.88
C GLY A 68 6.05 -2.77 -16.43
N ILE A 69 4.75 -2.89 -16.11
CA ILE A 69 4.32 -2.97 -14.70
C ILE A 69 5.02 -4.12 -13.98
N ASP A 70 5.11 -5.29 -14.61
CA ASP A 70 5.64 -6.48 -13.95
C ASP A 70 7.12 -6.32 -13.56
N SER A 71 7.91 -5.65 -14.41
CA SER A 71 9.32 -5.32 -14.11
C SER A 71 9.46 -4.15 -13.13
N MET A 72 8.45 -3.29 -13.02
CA MET A 72 8.41 -2.15 -12.11
C MET A 72 7.67 -2.45 -10.81
N GLN A 73 7.11 -3.64 -10.61
CA GLN A 73 6.20 -3.92 -9.50
C GLN A 73 6.87 -3.74 -8.13
N ALA A 74 8.15 -4.13 -8.02
CA ALA A 74 8.94 -3.90 -6.81
C ALA A 74 9.19 -2.41 -6.55
N VAL A 75 9.40 -1.62 -7.59
CA VAL A 75 9.56 -0.16 -7.50
C VAL A 75 8.25 0.50 -7.10
N LEU A 76 7.13 0.11 -7.73
CA LEU A 76 5.80 0.64 -7.42
C LEU A 76 5.44 0.36 -5.95
N ARG A 77 5.72 -0.85 -5.43
CA ARG A 77 5.55 -1.17 -4.00
C ARG A 77 6.36 -0.23 -3.11
N LYS A 78 7.66 -0.04 -3.40
CA LYS A 78 8.50 0.89 -2.63
C LYS A 78 7.99 2.31 -2.67
N MET A 79 7.50 2.78 -3.81
CA MET A 79 6.93 4.12 -3.93
C MET A 79 5.61 4.28 -3.16
N ILE A 80 4.82 3.21 -3.03
CA ILE A 80 3.63 3.18 -2.18
C ILE A 80 4.03 3.24 -0.70
N GLU A 81 4.99 2.42 -0.28
CA GLU A 81 5.54 2.42 1.08
C GLU A 81 6.16 3.77 1.45
N ALA A 82 6.82 4.44 0.50
CA ALA A 82 7.36 5.79 0.63
C ALA A 82 6.28 6.89 0.54
N GLY A 83 5.02 6.55 0.25
CA GLY A 83 3.92 7.49 0.13
C GLY A 83 4.02 8.46 -1.04
N LEU A 84 4.74 8.10 -2.12
CA LEU A 84 4.87 8.91 -3.34
C LEU A 84 3.71 8.67 -4.32
N ILE A 85 3.20 7.45 -4.35
CA ILE A 85 2.04 7.07 -5.17
C ILE A 85 1.06 6.29 -4.32
N VAL A 86 -0.19 6.26 -4.76
CA VAL A 86 -1.22 5.38 -4.22
C VAL A 86 -1.82 4.55 -5.34
N PRO A 87 -2.13 3.26 -5.10
CA PRO A 87 -2.95 2.50 -6.03
C PRO A 87 -4.35 3.11 -6.09
N ASP A 88 -4.94 3.11 -7.28
CA ASP A 88 -6.31 3.57 -7.51
C ASP A 88 -7.28 2.37 -7.66
N ASP A 89 -8.58 2.64 -7.76
CA ASP A 89 -9.61 1.59 -7.85
C ASP A 89 -9.48 0.72 -9.10
N PHE A 90 -8.87 1.27 -10.16
CA PHE A 90 -8.64 0.54 -11.41
C PHE A 90 -7.32 -0.25 -11.36
N LYS A 91 -7.37 -1.53 -11.77
CA LYS A 91 -6.20 -2.42 -11.72
C LYS A 91 -5.04 -1.85 -12.57
N GLY A 92 -3.90 -1.62 -11.92
CA GLY A 92 -2.71 -1.06 -12.56
C GLY A 92 -2.76 0.46 -12.77
N ALA A 93 -3.76 1.13 -12.18
CA ALA A 93 -3.80 2.58 -12.07
C ALA A 93 -3.14 3.03 -10.76
N TYR A 94 -2.37 4.11 -10.87
CA TYR A 94 -1.69 4.74 -9.75
C TYR A 94 -1.86 6.24 -9.83
N SER A 95 -2.04 6.87 -8.68
CA SER A 95 -2.19 8.32 -8.55
C SER A 95 -1.02 8.89 -7.76
N LEU A 96 -0.55 10.08 -8.15
CA LEU A 96 0.47 10.80 -7.37
C LEU A 96 -0.13 11.31 -6.07
N THR A 97 0.63 11.17 -4.99
CA THR A 97 0.41 11.95 -3.77
C THR A 97 1.01 13.35 -3.92
N ARG A 98 0.77 14.22 -2.93
CA ARG A 98 1.41 15.53 -2.90
C ARG A 98 2.94 15.43 -2.83
N SER A 99 3.47 14.53 -2.00
CA SER A 99 4.91 14.28 -1.89
C SER A 99 5.49 13.67 -3.18
N GLY A 100 4.77 12.76 -3.83
CA GLY A 100 5.17 12.22 -5.13
C GLY A 100 5.27 13.27 -6.22
N TYR A 101 4.31 14.20 -6.26
CA TYR A 101 4.33 15.30 -7.21
C TYR A 101 5.48 16.28 -6.95
N GLU A 102 5.76 16.60 -5.69
CA GLU A 102 6.95 17.39 -5.34
C GLU A 102 8.25 16.68 -5.73
N ALA A 103 8.34 15.37 -5.48
CA ALA A 103 9.48 14.56 -5.91
C ALA A 103 9.64 14.59 -7.43
N MET A 104 8.56 14.38 -8.19
CA MET A 104 8.55 14.45 -9.65
C MET A 104 9.12 15.79 -10.17
N ASN A 105 8.75 16.91 -9.54
CA ASN A 105 9.21 18.24 -9.93
C ASN A 105 10.69 18.50 -9.59
N ARG A 106 11.25 17.80 -8.61
CA ARG A 106 12.68 17.92 -8.24
C ARG A 106 13.62 17.16 -9.17
N ILE A 107 13.12 16.18 -9.92
CA ILE A 107 13.93 15.32 -10.82
C ILE A 107 14.04 15.92 -12.24
N GLY A 108 13.60 17.18 -12.39
CA GLY A 108 13.93 18.15 -13.46
C GLY A 108 14.64 17.60 -14.68
#